data_AF-A0A849BSC9-F1
#
_entry.id   AF-A0A849BSC9-F1
#
_cell.length_a   1.000
_cell.length_b   1.000
_cell.length_c   1.000
_cell.angle_alpha   90.00
_cell.angle_beta   90.00
_cell.angle_gamma   90.00
#
_symmetry.space_group_name_H-M   'P 1'
#
loop_
_entity.id
_entity.type
_entity.pdbx_description
1 polymer ?
#
loop_
_entity_poly.entity_id
_entity_poly.type
_entity_poly.pdbx_seq_one_letter_code
_entity_poly.pdbx_strand_id
1 'polypeptide(L)'
;MPGRVRKTRKVTITVAEEVADRLTQWARDGEIDSVSRYVAEAVEQRMRSDEAIAVWENAIGGRPSVELINRARAARGLAPLDTNAVA
;
A
#
# COMPACT_ATOMS: atom_id res chain seq x y z
N MET A 1 10.24 13.03 29.72
CA MET A 1 8.92 12.57 29.22
C MET A 1 8.92 11.06 29.24
N PRO A 2 7.95 10.37 29.88
CA PRO A 2 7.90 8.92 29.77
C PRO A 2 7.59 8.56 28.31
N GLY A 3 8.52 7.85 27.68
CA GLY A 3 8.39 7.40 26.30
C GLY A 3 7.12 6.54 26.16
N ARG A 4 6.23 6.95 25.27
CA ARG A 4 4.99 6.22 24.97
C ARG A 4 5.39 4.82 24.51
N VAL A 5 5.23 3.81 25.36
CA VAL A 5 5.50 2.41 25.00
C VAL A 5 4.63 2.06 23.80
N ARG A 6 5.25 1.87 22.63
CA ARG A 6 4.53 1.42 21.43
C ARG A 6 3.99 0.03 21.72
N LYS A 7 2.67 -0.10 21.84
CA LYS A 7 2.01 -1.39 22.00
C LYS A 7 2.06 -2.11 20.66
N THR A 8 2.87 -3.16 20.55
CA THR A 8 2.93 -4.03 19.38
C THR A 8 2.08 -5.28 19.59
N ARG A 9 1.42 -5.77 18.53
CA ARG A 9 0.67 -7.02 18.53
C ARG A 9 1.20 -7.92 17.41
N LYS A 10 1.43 -9.21 17.70
CA LYS A 10 1.78 -10.19 16.67
C LYS A 10 0.57 -10.49 15.79
N VAL A 11 0.76 -10.43 14.48
CA VAL A 11 -0.23 -10.79 13.47
C VAL A 11 0.40 -11.84 12.56
N THR A 12 -0.34 -12.91 12.26
CA THR A 12 0.07 -13.94 11.30
C THR A 12 -0.63 -13.66 9.98
N ILE A 13 0.12 -13.67 8.89
CA ILE A 13 -0.40 -13.45 7.53
C ILE A 13 0.01 -14.62 6.63
N THR A 14 -0.81 -14.90 5.62
CA THR A 14 -0.50 -15.86 4.57
C THR A 14 -0.21 -15.09 3.29
N VAL A 15 0.88 -15.43 2.62
CA VAL A 15 1.30 -14.88 1.33
C VAL A 15 1.62 -16.04 0.39
N ALA A 16 1.78 -15.75 -0.91
CA ALA A 16 2.31 -16.72 -1.86
C ALA A 16 3.71 -17.19 -1.43
N GLU A 17 4.01 -18.47 -1.66
CA GLU A 17 5.28 -19.10 -1.24
C GLU A 17 6.47 -18.37 -1.86
N GLU A 18 6.39 -18.03 -3.15
CA GLU A 18 7.46 -17.35 -3.88
C GLU A 18 7.75 -15.96 -3.29
N VAL A 19 6.74 -15.31 -2.71
CA VAL A 19 6.90 -14.02 -2.01
C VAL A 19 7.57 -14.23 -0.66
N ALA A 20 7.16 -15.24 0.10
CA ALA A 20 7.78 -15.56 1.39
C ALA A 20 9.27 -15.94 1.22
N ASP A 21 9.59 -16.74 0.22
CA ASP A 21 10.95 -17.13 -0.12
C ASP A 21 11.79 -15.93 -0.51
N ARG A 22 11.26 -15.05 -1.37
CA ARG A 22 11.95 -13.82 -1.77
C ARG A 22 12.24 -12.90 -0.59
N LEU A 23 11.27 -12.67 0.29
CA LEU A 23 11.46 -11.86 1.49
C LEU A 23 12.49 -12.47 2.45
N THR A 24 12.48 -13.80 2.57
CA THR A 24 13.45 -14.52 3.39
C THR A 24 14.85 -14.42 2.80
N GLN A 25 14.98 -14.52 1.48
CA GLN A 25 16.24 -14.36 0.76
C GLN A 25 16.81 -12.95 0.94
N TRP A 26 15.99 -11.92 0.74
CA TRP A 26 16.38 -10.52 0.96
C TRP A 26 16.87 -10.25 2.39
N ALA A 27 16.23 -10.85 3.39
CA ALA A 27 16.70 -10.74 4.77
C ALA A 27 18.05 -11.44 4.99
N ARG A 28 18.30 -12.56 4.33
CA ARG A 28 19.59 -13.28 4.39
C ARG A 28 20.71 -12.51 3.68
N ASP A 29 20.40 -11.89 2.55
CA ASP A 29 21.35 -11.13 1.74
C ASP A 29 21.63 -9.73 2.32
N GLY A 30 20.87 -9.31 3.34
CA GLY A 30 20.99 -8.00 3.98
C GLY A 30 20.36 -6.85 3.18
N GLU A 31 19.54 -7.15 2.17
CA GLU A 31 18.77 -6.14 1.43
C GLU A 31 17.69 -5.48 2.31
N ILE A 32 17.18 -6.23 3.29
CA ILE A 32 16.23 -5.74 4.30
C ILE A 32 16.69 -6.14 5.70
N ASP A 33 16.45 -5.29 6.70
CA ASP A 33 16.80 -5.59 8.11
C ASP A 33 16.09 -6.86 8.62
N SER A 34 14.81 -7.00 8.28
CA SER A 34 14.01 -8.18 8.62
C SER A 34 12.70 -8.19 7.82
N VAL A 35 12.14 -9.39 7.63
CA VAL A 35 10.83 -9.59 6.99
C VAL A 35 9.73 -8.83 7.72
N SER A 36 9.70 -8.88 9.05
CA SER A 36 8.66 -8.23 9.85
C SER A 36 8.70 -6.71 9.74
N ARG A 37 9.90 -6.11 9.75
CA ARG A 37 10.05 -4.67 9.55
C ARG A 37 9.60 -4.24 8.16
N TYR A 38 10.06 -4.95 7.13
CA TYR A 38 9.68 -4.65 5.75
C TYR A 38 8.16 -4.71 5.54
N VAL A 39 7.52 -5.77 6.05
CA VAL A 39 6.06 -5.93 5.96
C VAL A 39 5.34 -4.83 6.75
N ALA A 40 5.80 -4.49 7.96
CA ALA A 40 5.18 -3.43 8.75
C ALA A 40 5.27 -2.06 8.05
N GLU A 41 6.42 -1.71 7.49
CA GLU A 41 6.61 -0.45 6.75
C GLU A 41 5.74 -0.39 5.48
N ALA A 42 5.66 -1.49 4.73
CA ALA A 42 4.81 -1.60 3.55
C ALA A 42 3.32 -1.44 3.89
N VAL A 43 2.85 -2.07 4.98
CA VAL A 43 1.47 -1.94 5.47
C VAL A 43 1.19 -0.51 5.91
N GLU A 44 2.07 0.12 6.69
CA GLU A 44 1.91 1.51 7.11
C GLU A 44 1.89 2.48 5.91
N GLN A 45 2.72 2.24 4.89
CA GLN A 45 2.71 3.05 3.67
C GLN A 45 1.41 2.91 2.91
N ARG A 46 0.89 1.68 2.79
CA ARG A 46 -0.40 1.44 2.13
C ARG A 46 -1.55 2.11 2.89
N MET A 47 -1.61 1.94 4.21
CA MET A 47 -2.62 2.57 5.06
C MET A 47 -2.61 4.11 4.93
N ARG A 48 -1.43 4.73 4.96
CA ARG A 48 -1.31 6.19 4.76
C ARG A 48 -1.78 6.64 3.38
N SER A 49 -1.51 5.83 2.36
CA SER A 49 -1.96 6.13 0.99
C SER A 49 -3.48 6.05 0.88
N ASP A 50 -4.08 4.99 1.44
CA ASP A 50 -5.52 4.79 1.45
C ASP A 50 -6.23 5.90 2.27
N GLU A 51 -5.68 6.30 3.41
CA GLU A 51 -6.19 7.41 4.22
C GLU A 51 -6.10 8.75 3.48
N ALA A 52 -4.97 9.03 2.83
CA ALA A 52 -4.80 10.25 2.05
C ALA A 52 -5.80 10.31 0.88
N ILE A 53 -6.01 9.19 0.18
CA ILE A 53 -7.01 9.10 -0.88
C ILE A 53 -8.41 9.36 -0.32
N ALA A 54 -8.77 8.73 0.80
CA ALA A 54 -10.09 8.94 1.42
C ALA A 54 -10.33 10.40 1.83
N VAL A 55 -9.30 11.10 2.33
CA VAL A 55 -9.36 12.54 2.63
C VAL A 55 -9.65 13.35 1.36
N TRP A 56 -8.95 13.05 0.26
CA TRP A 56 -9.18 13.73 -1.02
C TRP A 56 -10.56 13.43 -1.59
N GLU A 57 -10.99 12.17 -1.58
CA GLU A 57 -12.32 11.76 -2.03
C GLU A 57 -13.42 12.47 -1.24
N ASN A 58 -13.29 12.58 0.08
CA ASN A 58 -14.24 13.34 0.90
C ASN A 58 -14.25 14.84 0.53
N ALA A 59 -13.07 15.45 0.35
CA ALA A 59 -12.96 16.86 0.01
C ALA A 59 -13.59 17.22 -1.35
N ILE A 60 -13.57 16.29 -2.33
CA ILE A 60 -14.11 16.50 -3.68
C ILE A 60 -15.53 15.94 -3.87
N GLY A 61 -16.15 15.41 -2.81
CA GLY A 61 -17.53 14.90 -2.84
C GLY A 61 -17.70 13.47 -3.35
N GLY A 62 -16.63 12.67 -3.33
CA GLY A 62 -16.62 11.26 -3.68
C GLY A 62 -15.45 10.85 -4.55
N ARG A 63 -15.42 9.57 -4.93
CA ARG A 63 -14.41 9.05 -5.86
C ARG A 63 -14.62 9.63 -7.26
N PRO A 64 -13.58 10.16 -7.93
CA PRO A 64 -13.67 10.65 -9.30
C PRO A 64 -14.17 9.56 -10.26
N SER A 65 -14.94 9.94 -11.29
CA SER A 65 -15.41 8.99 -12.30
C SER A 65 -14.24 8.34 -13.04
N VAL A 66 -14.41 7.10 -13.50
CA VAL A 66 -13.39 6.37 -14.27
C VAL A 66 -12.97 7.15 -15.52
N GLU A 67 -13.90 7.87 -16.17
CA GLU A 67 -13.59 8.74 -17.30
C GLU A 67 -12.63 9.89 -16.93
N LEU A 68 -12.86 10.54 -15.78
CA LEU A 68 -12.00 11.62 -15.30
C LEU A 68 -10.61 11.08 -14.92
N ILE A 69 -10.56 9.90 -14.29
CA ILE A 69 -9.32 9.20 -13.97
C ILE A 69 -8.56 8.85 -15.25
N ASN A 70 -9.23 8.28 -16.25
CA ASN A 70 -8.62 7.91 -17.53
C ASN A 70 -8.12 9.12 -18.31
N ARG A 71 -8.82 10.25 -18.24
CA ARG A 71 -8.35 11.53 -18.79
C ARG A 71 -7.06 12.00 -18.11
N ALA A 72 -6.99 11.94 -16.78
CA ALA A 72 -5.79 12.30 -16.03
C ALA A 72 -4.62 11.35 -16.32
N ARG A 73 -4.90 10.04 -16.47
CA ARG A 73 -3.92 9.01 -16.87
C ARG A 73 -3.37 9.27 -18.27
N ALA A 74 -4.21 9.61 -19.23
CA ALA A 74 -3.79 9.96 -20.59
C ALA A 74 -2.86 11.19 -20.60
N ALA A 75 -3.15 12.21 -19.80
CA ALA A 75 -2.28 13.38 -19.64
C ALA A 75 -0.90 13.06 -19.02
N ARG A 76 -0.77 11.88 -18.39
CA ARG A 76 0.48 11.36 -17.81
C ARG A 76 1.10 10.22 -18.65
N GLY A 77 0.56 9.92 -19.84
CA GLY A 77 1.03 8.82 -20.69
C GLY A 77 0.74 7.42 -20.14
N LEU A 78 -0.20 7.29 -19.21
CA LEU A 78 -0.57 6.02 -18.60
C LEU A 78 -1.75 5.39 -19.35
N ALA A 79 -1.72 4.06 -19.51
CA ALA A 79 -2.81 3.29 -20.11
C ALA A 79 -4.12 3.47 -19.33
N PRO A 80 -5.30 3.50 -19.97
CA PRO A 80 -6.58 3.63 -19.27
C PRO A 80 -6.86 2.44 -18.35
N LEU A 81 -7.67 2.66 -17.31
CA LEU A 81 -8.25 1.61 -16.48
C LEU A 81 -9.52 1.08 -17.16
N ASP A 82 -9.69 -0.24 -17.13
CA ASP A 82 -10.89 -0.91 -17.63
C ASP A 82 -12.09 -0.56 -16.75
N THR A 83 -13.24 -0.26 -17.38
CA THR A 83 -14.47 0.20 -16.73
C THR A 83 -15.06 -0.82 -15.73
N ASN A 84 -14.61 -2.07 -15.76
CA ASN A 84 -15.04 -3.16 -14.87
C ASN A 84 -14.14 -3.39 -13.64
N ALA A 85 -13.00 -2.69 -13.50
CA ALA A 85 -12.04 -2.92 -12.42
C ALA A 85 -12.33 -2.10 -11.13
N VAL A 86 -13.41 -1.31 -11.13
CA VAL A 86 -13.70 -0.32 -10.09
C VAL A 86 -15.18 -0.41 -9.69
N ALA A 87 -15.57 -1.56 -9.13
CA ALA A 87 -16.83 -1.72 -8.39
C ALA A 87 -16.51 -1.94 -6.91
#